data_AF-A0A451EST4-F1
#
_entry.id   AF-A0A451EST4-F1
#
_cell.length_a   1.000
_cell.length_b   1.000
_cell.length_c   1.000
_cell.angle_alpha   90.00
_cell.angle_beta   90.00
_cell.angle_gamma   90.00
#
_symmetry.space_group_name_H-M   'P 1'
#
loop_
_entity.id
_entity.type
_entity.pdbx_description
1 polymer ?
#
loop_
_entity_poly.entity_id
_entity_poly.type
_entity_poly.pdbx_seq_one_letter_code
_entity_poly.pdbx_strand_id
1 'polypeptide(L)'
;QVKAGKIFATATEDMDALTFGSDVVLRHMTFSEARKMPIQEISLKTVLRELDLSQDEFVDLCILLGCDYTDSIRGIGPKKSIELIRKHKSIETILKTIDRDKYPAPENWNYRGARELFRNPEVADPEGIELKWVD
;
A
#
# COMPACT_ATOMS: atom_id res chain seq x y z
N GLN A 1 -13.83 5.20 -3.44
CA GLN A 1 -14.78 4.66 -4.44
C GLN A 1 -15.08 3.18 -4.20
N VAL A 2 -14.09 2.27 -4.20
CA VAL A 2 -14.30 0.86 -3.75
C VAL A 2 -14.79 0.80 -2.30
N LYS A 3 -14.11 1.47 -1.37
CA LYS A 3 -14.53 1.59 0.05
C LYS A 3 -15.97 2.11 0.24
N ALA A 4 -16.47 2.89 -0.73
CA ALA A 4 -17.81 3.48 -0.69
C ALA A 4 -18.88 2.57 -1.34
N GLY A 5 -18.52 1.37 -1.79
CA GLY A 5 -19.44 0.40 -2.40
C GLY A 5 -19.96 0.77 -3.79
N LYS A 6 -19.43 1.83 -4.42
CA LYS A 6 -19.87 2.28 -5.76
C LYS A 6 -19.37 1.39 -6.89
N ILE A 7 -18.25 0.69 -6.66
CA ILE A 7 -17.59 -0.21 -7.61
C ILE A 7 -17.06 -1.44 -6.87
N PHE A 8 -16.89 -2.56 -7.59
CA PHE A 8 -16.41 -3.82 -7.00
C PHE A 8 -14.92 -3.79 -6.63
N ALA A 9 -14.06 -3.31 -7.54
CA ALA A 9 -12.61 -3.35 -7.38
C ALA A 9 -11.92 -2.21 -8.15
N THR A 10 -10.68 -1.91 -7.77
CA THR A 10 -9.80 -1.01 -8.54
C THR A 10 -9.01 -1.82 -9.54
N ALA A 11 -9.09 -1.48 -10.83
CA ALA A 11 -8.32 -2.14 -11.89
C ALA A 11 -7.03 -1.37 -12.15
N THR A 12 -5.89 -1.89 -11.72
CA THR A 12 -4.58 -1.22 -11.88
C THR A 12 -3.44 -2.22 -11.74
N GLU A 13 -2.30 -1.94 -12.37
CA GLU A 13 -1.04 -2.66 -12.12
C GLU A 13 -0.28 -2.11 -10.90
N ASP A 14 -0.67 -0.92 -10.44
CA ASP A 14 -0.07 -0.28 -9.28
C ASP A 14 -0.57 -0.92 -7.98
N MET A 15 0.36 -1.40 -7.18
CA MET A 15 0.08 -2.07 -5.92
C MET A 15 -0.20 -1.09 -4.78
N ASP A 16 0.15 0.19 -4.96
CA ASP A 16 -0.09 1.23 -3.96
C ASP A 16 -1.60 1.47 -3.71
N ALA A 17 -2.47 1.02 -4.63
CA ALA A 17 -3.91 1.00 -4.46
C ALA A 17 -4.36 0.23 -3.20
N LEU A 18 -3.63 -0.83 -2.81
CA LEU A 18 -3.87 -1.54 -1.54
C LEU A 18 -3.46 -0.68 -0.34
N THR A 19 -2.39 0.10 -0.47
CA THR A 19 -1.87 0.99 0.57
C THR A 19 -2.84 2.14 0.84
N PHE A 20 -3.46 2.71 -0.21
CA PHE A 20 -4.58 3.67 -0.11
C PHE A 20 -5.88 3.03 0.42
N GLY A 21 -5.90 1.71 0.55
CA GLY A 21 -6.97 0.95 1.17
C GLY A 21 -8.06 0.48 0.22
N SER A 22 -7.78 0.30 -1.07
CA SER A 22 -8.71 -0.41 -1.95
C SER A 22 -8.97 -1.82 -1.43
N ASP A 23 -10.23 -2.17 -1.15
CA ASP A 23 -10.57 -3.49 -0.59
C ASP A 23 -10.19 -4.64 -1.52
N VAL A 24 -10.33 -4.41 -2.84
CA VAL A 24 -10.00 -5.36 -3.90
C VAL A 24 -9.25 -4.61 -5.02
N VAL A 25 -8.15 -5.21 -5.48
CA VAL A 25 -7.37 -4.74 -6.63
C VAL A 25 -7.32 -5.86 -7.67
N LEU A 26 -7.62 -5.51 -8.93
CA LEU A 26 -7.56 -6.40 -10.08
C LEU A 26 -6.38 -6.02 -10.96
N ARG A 27 -5.50 -6.99 -11.22
CA ARG A 27 -4.37 -6.88 -12.14
C ARG A 27 -4.59 -7.69 -13.41
N HIS A 28 -3.87 -7.31 -14.45
CA HIS A 28 -3.92 -7.82 -15.81
C HIS A 28 -5.25 -7.58 -16.53
N MET A 29 -6.15 -6.77 -15.96
CA MET A 29 -7.46 -6.50 -16.57
C MET A 29 -7.32 -5.71 -17.89
N THR A 30 -6.34 -4.80 -17.96
CA THR A 30 -6.11 -3.95 -19.14
C THR A 30 -5.13 -4.56 -20.14
N PHE A 31 -4.65 -5.79 -19.89
CA PHE A 31 -3.74 -6.46 -20.80
C PHE A 31 -4.48 -6.94 -22.05
N SER A 32 -3.80 -6.93 -23.18
CA SER A 32 -4.34 -7.50 -24.40
C SER A 32 -4.67 -8.98 -24.19
N GLU A 33 -5.85 -9.39 -24.65
CA GLU A 33 -6.33 -10.79 -24.63
C GLU A 33 -5.29 -11.76 -25.22
N ALA A 34 -4.51 -11.31 -26.22
CA ALA A 34 -3.45 -12.11 -26.85
C ALA A 34 -2.39 -12.61 -25.86
N ARG A 35 -2.18 -11.90 -24.73
CA ARG A 35 -1.22 -12.32 -23.68
C ARG A 35 -1.72 -13.51 -22.87
N LYS A 36 -3.02 -13.83 -22.92
CA LYS A 36 -3.66 -14.94 -22.19
C LYS A 36 -3.28 -15.01 -20.71
N MET A 37 -3.03 -13.84 -20.10
CA MET A 37 -2.71 -13.76 -18.67
C MET A 37 -4.02 -13.73 -17.89
N PRO A 38 -4.18 -14.59 -16.86
CA PRO A 38 -5.37 -14.55 -16.03
C PRO A 38 -5.41 -13.26 -15.23
N ILE A 39 -6.62 -12.75 -15.02
CA ILE A 39 -6.87 -11.63 -14.10
C ILE A 39 -6.46 -12.09 -12.70
N GLN A 40 -5.65 -11.29 -12.04
CA GLN A 40 -5.25 -11.54 -10.66
C GLN A 40 -6.06 -10.64 -9.73
N GLU A 41 -6.76 -11.25 -8.78
CA GLU A 41 -7.49 -10.54 -7.74
C GLU A 41 -6.71 -10.56 -6.43
N ILE A 42 -6.58 -9.39 -5.80
CA ILE A 42 -5.90 -9.23 -4.51
C ILE A 42 -6.87 -8.55 -3.55
N SER A 43 -7.19 -9.25 -2.46
CA SER A 43 -8.03 -8.73 -1.38
C SER A 43 -7.16 -8.19 -0.24
N LEU A 44 -7.33 -6.90 0.07
CA LEU A 44 -6.64 -6.24 1.18
C LEU A 44 -6.93 -6.92 2.52
N LYS A 45 -8.19 -7.34 2.75
CA LYS A 45 -8.59 -8.05 3.97
C LYS A 45 -7.82 -9.36 4.17
N THR A 46 -7.62 -10.12 3.08
CA THR A 46 -6.80 -11.33 3.13
C THR A 46 -5.34 -10.98 3.39
N VAL A 47 -4.78 -9.99 2.70
CA VAL A 47 -3.37 -9.55 2.90
C VAL A 47 -3.11 -9.16 4.37
N LEU A 48 -3.96 -8.30 4.95
CA LEU A 48 -3.82 -7.87 6.35
C LEU A 48 -3.93 -9.03 7.33
N ARG A 49 -4.86 -9.97 7.08
CA ARG A 49 -5.05 -11.16 7.92
C ARG A 49 -3.84 -12.10 7.86
N GLU A 50 -3.36 -12.43 6.67
CA GLU A 50 -2.23 -13.36 6.50
C GLU A 50 -0.92 -12.76 7.03
N LEU A 51 -0.76 -11.44 6.95
CA LEU A 51 0.40 -10.74 7.51
C LEU A 51 0.25 -10.41 9.01
N ASP A 52 -0.95 -10.53 9.57
CA ASP A 52 -1.30 -10.16 10.94
C ASP A 52 -0.93 -8.70 11.24
N LEU A 53 -1.40 -7.80 10.35
CA LEU A 53 -1.15 -6.37 10.41
C LEU A 53 -2.46 -5.58 10.38
N SER A 54 -2.47 -4.44 11.08
CA SER A 54 -3.47 -3.40 10.86
C SER A 54 -3.19 -2.64 9.56
N GLN A 55 -4.16 -1.89 9.04
CA GLN A 55 -3.93 -1.03 7.86
C GLN A 55 -2.78 -0.04 8.09
N ASP A 56 -2.67 0.50 9.30
CA ASP A 56 -1.61 1.44 9.66
C ASP A 56 -0.22 0.79 9.66
N GLU A 57 -0.12 -0.42 10.20
CA GLU A 57 1.10 -1.22 10.13
C GLU A 57 1.44 -1.61 8.69
N PHE A 58 0.44 -1.90 7.87
CA PHE A 58 0.63 -2.22 6.45
C PHE A 58 1.15 -1.02 5.65
N VAL A 59 0.63 0.19 5.90
CA VAL A 59 1.16 1.43 5.29
C VAL A 59 2.63 1.63 5.64
N ASP A 60 2.98 1.46 6.92
CA ASP A 60 4.38 1.54 7.36
C ASP A 60 5.27 0.47 6.74
N LEU A 61 4.74 -0.75 6.58
CA LEU A 61 5.43 -1.81 5.85
C LEU A 61 5.71 -1.39 4.40
N CYS A 62 4.70 -0.87 3.68
CA CYS A 62 4.86 -0.42 2.29
C CYS A 62 5.90 0.70 2.16
N ILE A 63 5.93 1.66 3.09
CA ILE A 63 6.98 2.70 3.10
C ILE A 63 8.37 2.08 3.32
N LEU A 64 8.50 1.10 4.21
CA LEU A 64 9.77 0.40 4.44
C LEU A 64 10.21 -0.45 3.25
N LEU A 65 9.27 -1.00 2.48
CA LEU A 65 9.54 -1.73 1.24
C LEU A 65 10.01 -0.81 0.11
N GLY A 66 9.70 0.48 0.20
CA GLY A 66 9.89 1.48 -0.83
C GLY A 66 8.56 1.83 -1.49
N CYS A 67 8.32 3.12 -1.63
CA CYS A 67 7.16 3.70 -2.32
C CYS A 67 7.60 4.95 -3.08
N ASP A 68 6.74 5.46 -3.96
CA ASP A 68 7.11 6.60 -4.83
C ASP A 68 7.13 7.96 -4.10
N TYR A 69 6.67 8.00 -2.86
CA TYR A 69 6.46 9.25 -2.11
C TYR A 69 7.62 9.62 -1.17
N THR A 70 8.51 8.67 -0.87
CA THR A 70 9.66 8.88 0.02
C THR A 70 10.69 7.77 -0.14
N ASP A 71 11.93 8.03 0.29
CA ASP A 71 13.00 7.03 0.31
C ASP A 71 12.70 5.87 1.27
N SER A 72 13.52 4.82 1.21
CA SER A 72 13.48 3.70 2.17
C SER A 72 14.82 3.49 2.85
N ILE A 73 14.83 2.71 3.93
CA ILE A 73 16.07 2.44 4.68
C ILE A 73 16.93 1.45 3.88
N ARG A 74 18.10 1.91 3.42
CA ARG A 74 19.03 1.09 2.64
C ARG A 74 19.43 -0.17 3.42
N GLY A 75 19.37 -1.33 2.74
CA GLY A 75 19.74 -2.62 3.32
C GLY A 75 18.64 -3.29 4.15
N ILE A 76 17.46 -2.67 4.28
CA ILE A 76 16.25 -3.31 4.81
C ILE A 76 15.38 -3.76 3.62
N GLY A 77 15.42 -5.05 3.32
CA GLY A 77 14.60 -5.66 2.27
C GLY A 77 13.30 -6.29 2.82
N PRO A 78 12.48 -6.91 1.96
CA PRO A 78 11.10 -7.30 2.30
C PRO A 78 10.95 -8.17 3.52
N LYS A 79 11.78 -9.22 3.63
CA LYS A 79 11.76 -10.12 4.79
C LYS A 79 11.99 -9.36 6.10
N LYS A 80 12.97 -8.47 6.11
CA LYS A 80 13.34 -7.71 7.30
C LYS A 80 12.31 -6.62 7.62
N SER A 81 11.71 -5.99 6.61
CA SER A 81 10.61 -5.04 6.82
C SER A 81 9.42 -5.70 7.52
N ILE A 82 9.03 -6.91 7.09
CA ILE A 82 7.95 -7.68 7.74
C ILE A 82 8.32 -8.05 9.18
N GLU A 83 9.53 -8.55 9.44
CA GLU A 83 9.99 -8.88 10.79
C GLU A 83 9.97 -7.65 11.72
N LEU A 84 10.46 -6.51 11.23
CA LEU A 84 10.52 -5.26 11.98
C LEU A 84 9.13 -4.71 12.26
N ILE A 85 8.24 -4.68 11.28
CA ILE A 85 6.90 -4.11 11.48
C ILE A 85 6.05 -4.97 12.41
N ARG A 86 6.14 -6.31 12.32
CA ARG A 86 5.41 -7.20 13.24
C ARG A 86 5.88 -7.03 14.67
N LYS A 87 7.19 -6.80 14.87
CA LYS A 87 7.79 -6.65 16.20
C LYS A 87 7.59 -5.27 16.81
N HIS A 88 7.70 -4.22 16.01
CA HIS A 88 7.80 -2.83 16.49
C HIS A 88 6.57 -1.98 16.14
N LYS A 89 5.68 -2.48 15.28
CA LYS A 89 4.38 -1.91 14.93
C LYS A 89 4.38 -0.55 14.22
N SER A 90 5.50 0.18 14.20
CA SER A 90 5.61 1.50 13.56
C SER A 90 7.04 1.84 13.18
N ILE A 91 7.22 2.65 12.13
CA ILE A 91 8.54 3.17 11.70
C ILE A 91 9.24 3.91 12.85
N GLU A 92 8.52 4.71 13.64
CA GLU A 92 9.07 5.44 14.79
C GLU A 92 9.73 4.51 15.80
N THR A 93 9.07 3.38 16.11
CA THR A 93 9.61 2.41 17.07
C THR A 93 10.77 1.65 16.47
N ILE A 94 10.71 1.29 15.18
CA ILE A 94 11.81 0.67 14.44
C ILE A 94 13.06 1.55 14.52
N LEU A 95 12.94 2.85 14.21
CA LEU A 95 14.05 3.80 14.24
C LEU A 95 14.69 3.99 15.63
N LYS A 96 13.98 3.67 16.71
CA LYS A 96 14.53 3.68 18.08
C LYS A 96 15.31 2.41 18.40
N THR A 97 15.04 1.31 17.72
CA THR A 97 15.58 -0.02 18.06
C THR A 97 16.60 -0.57 17.07
N ILE A 98 16.60 -0.12 15.81
CA ILE A 98 17.54 -0.59 14.81
C ILE A 98 18.94 -0.03 15.04
N ASP A 99 19.94 -0.80 14.63
CA ASP A 99 21.32 -0.36 14.50
C ASP A 99 21.42 0.69 13.38
N ARG A 100 21.61 1.96 13.76
CA ARG A 100 21.66 3.10 12.84
C ARG A 100 22.97 3.21 12.07
N ASP A 101 24.05 2.60 12.58
CA ASP A 101 25.33 2.57 11.86
C ASP A 101 25.23 1.59 10.69
N LYS A 102 24.53 0.48 10.89
CA LYS A 102 24.27 -0.52 9.85
C LYS A 102 23.12 -0.16 8.92
N TYR A 103 22.08 0.47 9.45
CA TYR A 103 20.85 0.84 8.72
C TYR A 103 20.53 2.32 8.92
N PRO A 104 21.34 3.22 8.32
CA PRO A 104 21.08 4.64 8.42
C PRO A 104 19.76 4.99 7.74
N ALA A 105 18.93 5.75 8.42
CA ALA A 105 17.72 6.32 7.81
C ALA A 105 18.11 7.36 6.76
N PRO A 106 17.30 7.56 5.70
CA PRO A 106 17.52 8.64 4.74
C PRO A 106 17.60 10.01 5.41
N GLU A 107 18.38 10.92 4.82
CA GLU A 107 18.44 12.30 5.29
C GLU A 107 17.09 13.00 5.06
N ASN A 108 16.58 13.73 6.05
CA ASN A 108 15.27 14.39 6.00
C ASN A 108 14.10 13.46 5.61
N TRP A 109 14.17 12.19 6.02
CA TRP A 109 13.20 11.17 5.62
C TRP A 109 11.75 11.52 5.99
N ASN A 110 10.94 11.88 4.98
CA ASN A 110 9.55 12.29 5.16
C ASN A 110 8.55 11.11 5.10
N TYR A 111 8.83 10.04 5.85
CA TYR A 111 7.90 8.89 5.94
C TYR A 111 6.54 9.27 6.54
N ARG A 112 6.50 10.32 7.38
CA ARG A 112 5.25 10.83 7.96
C ARG A 112 4.35 11.45 6.90
N GLY A 113 4.91 12.24 5.98
CA GLY A 113 4.17 12.81 4.86
C GLY A 113 3.63 11.71 3.93
N ALA A 114 4.45 10.71 3.60
CA ALA A 114 3.99 9.56 2.82
C ALA A 114 2.87 8.78 3.52
N ARG A 115 3.01 8.54 4.84
CA ARG A 115 1.96 7.88 5.64
C ARG A 115 0.66 8.68 5.64
N GLU A 116 0.74 9.99 5.78
CA GLU A 116 -0.43 10.86 5.76
C GLU A 116 -1.13 10.85 4.40
N LEU A 117 -0.35 10.91 3.32
CA LEU A 117 -0.86 10.77 1.95
C LEU A 117 -1.62 9.45 1.76
N PHE A 118 -1.08 8.33 2.23
CA PHE A 118 -1.76 7.03 2.13
C PHE A 118 -3.03 6.94 2.96
N ARG A 119 -3.05 7.55 4.14
CA ARG A 119 -4.20 7.52 5.06
C ARG A 119 -5.32 8.43 4.62
N ASN A 120 -4.97 9.67 4.24
CA ASN A 120 -5.89 10.73 3.90
C ASN A 120 -5.57 11.27 2.48
N PRO A 121 -5.66 10.44 1.44
CA PRO A 121 -5.46 10.91 0.08
C PRO A 121 -6.56 11.88 -0.31
N GLU A 122 -6.21 12.90 -1.09
CA GLU A 122 -7.20 13.74 -1.74
C GLU A 122 -7.94 12.90 -2.79
N VAL A 123 -9.21 12.60 -2.54
CA VAL A 123 -10.05 11.78 -3.42
C VAL A 123 -11.38 12.47 -3.66
N ALA A 124 -11.94 12.25 -4.86
CA ALA A 124 -13.27 12.73 -5.18
C ALA A 124 -14.33 12.12 -4.23
N ASP A 125 -15.32 12.93 -3.85
CA ASP A 125 -16.46 12.47 -3.08
C ASP A 125 -17.27 11.43 -3.87
N PRO A 126 -17.35 10.18 -3.40
CA PRO A 126 -18.07 9.13 -4.11
C PRO A 126 -19.58 9.34 -4.17
N GLU A 127 -20.18 10.15 -3.29
CA GLU A 127 -21.62 10.41 -3.31
C GLU A 127 -22.02 11.25 -4.53
N GLY A 128 -21.18 12.20 -4.93
CA GLY A 128 -21.36 13.04 -6.10
C GLY A 128 -21.11 12.33 -7.45
N ILE A 129 -20.65 11.07 -7.44
CA ILE A 129 -20.37 10.30 -8.65
C ILE A 129 -21.59 9.45 -9.04
N GLU A 130 -22.13 9.73 -10.22
CA GLU A 130 -23.15 8.92 -10.89
C GLU A 130 -22.52 8.21 -12.10
N LEU A 131 -22.50 6.87 -12.08
CA LEU A 131 -22.00 6.07 -13.19
C LEU A 131 -23.15 5.71 -14.12
N LYS A 132 -23.06 6.11 -15.39
CA LYS A 132 -24.01 5.77 -16.46
C LYS A 132 -23.25 5.17 -17.63
N TRP A 133 -23.68 4.00 -18.07
CA TRP A 133 -23.25 3.39 -19.32
C TRP A 133 -24.35 3.63 -20.34
N VAL A 134 -24.03 4.33 -21.41
CA VAL A 134 -24.93 4.57 -22.55
C VAL A 134 -24.38 3.80 -23.75
N ASP A 135 -25.29 3.32 -24.59
CA ASP A 135 -24.96 2.59 -25.82
C ASP A 135 -24.33 3.50 -26.89
#